data_AF-A0A0H5CKH5-F1
#
_entry.id   AF-A0A0H5CKH5-F1
#
_cell.length_a   1.000
_cell.length_b   1.000
_cell.length_c   1.000
_cell.angle_alpha   90.00
_cell.angle_beta   90.00
_cell.angle_gamma   90.00
#
_symmetry.space_group_name_H-M   'P 1'
#
loop_
_entity.id
_entity.type
_entity.pdbx_description
1 polymer ?
#
loop_
_entity_poly.entity_id
_entity_poly.type
_entity_poly.pdbx_seq_one_letter_code
_entity_poly.pdbx_strand_id
1 'polypeptide(L)'
;MLQGVLDVASLEDPVGKVTLARQLDEGLDLYRVSAPVGVLLIIFESRPEVIANITALAIKSGNSAILKGGKESLHTFTAMANVVNEALSHTKVPRNAIQLIESREDVAQLLDQDQYIDLVIPRGSNQLVRNIKSNTKIPVLGHADGICSIYVDKDADLQMAAKVVLDAKTNYPAGCNAVEQLLIHRSLASKTLEVVQLLLESNVTLHVTQQVASHLPESELIVPAVDGDFDKEFLSFDIAVDFTDDVDSAIKHINEHSSGHTESIITENRETAEKFLKAIDSSGVYWNASTRFADGFRYGFGTEVGISTNKIHARGPVGLEGLVIYQYQIRGHGQVVGDYLGGGGSREFIHKDIDIRGVTL
;
A
#
# COMPACT_ATOMS: atom_id res chain seq x y z
N MET A 1 1.19 10.70 -15.79
CA MET A 1 2.51 10.09 -16.08
C MET A 1 3.64 11.11 -15.97
N LEU A 2 3.78 12.08 -16.89
CA LEU A 2 4.89 13.04 -16.84
C LEU A 2 4.99 13.77 -15.49
N GLN A 3 3.88 14.28 -14.97
CA GLN A 3 3.86 14.95 -13.66
C GLN A 3 4.43 14.07 -12.54
N GLY A 4 4.04 12.80 -12.47
CA GLY A 4 4.56 11.87 -11.45
C GLY A 4 6.08 11.63 -11.56
N VAL A 5 6.65 11.64 -12.76
CA VAL A 5 8.12 11.58 -12.94
C VAL A 5 8.78 12.86 -12.40
N LEU A 6 8.22 14.03 -12.70
CA LEU A 6 8.74 15.31 -12.19
C LEU A 6 8.61 15.42 -10.67
N ASP A 7 7.50 14.95 -10.11
CA ASP A 7 7.26 14.93 -8.67
C ASP A 7 8.32 14.04 -7.99
N VAL A 8 8.54 12.81 -8.46
CA VAL A 8 9.59 11.92 -7.93
C VAL A 8 10.99 12.53 -8.06
N ALA A 9 11.27 13.23 -9.16
CA ALA A 9 12.54 13.91 -9.32
C ALA A 9 12.76 14.97 -8.23
N SER A 10 11.70 15.68 -7.83
CA SER A 10 11.72 16.72 -6.80
C SER A 10 11.80 16.20 -5.35
N LEU A 11 11.45 14.93 -5.12
CA LEU A 11 11.54 14.32 -3.79
C LEU A 11 12.99 14.24 -3.30
N GLU A 12 13.16 14.15 -1.99
CA GLU A 12 14.48 13.91 -1.38
C GLU A 12 15.03 12.55 -1.82
N ASP A 13 16.34 12.47 -2.03
CA ASP A 13 17.02 11.20 -2.31
C ASP A 13 16.95 10.29 -1.07
N PRO A 14 16.34 9.09 -1.15
CA PRO A 14 16.20 8.22 0.01
C PRO A 14 17.47 7.43 0.32
N VAL A 15 18.48 7.42 -0.56
CA VAL A 15 19.68 6.57 -0.43
C VAL A 15 20.76 7.25 0.42
N GLY A 16 21.47 6.47 1.25
CA GLY A 16 22.61 6.96 2.04
C GLY A 16 22.23 7.78 3.27
N LYS A 17 20.94 7.81 3.66
CA LYS A 17 20.44 8.55 4.82
C LYS A 17 20.78 7.82 6.11
N VAL A 18 21.39 8.54 7.05
CA VAL A 18 21.67 8.03 8.39
C VAL A 18 20.41 8.17 9.25
N THR A 19 19.90 7.05 9.73
CA THR A 19 18.68 7.00 10.57
C THR A 19 18.94 6.56 12.01
N LEU A 20 20.18 6.16 12.31
CA LEU A 20 20.67 5.88 13.65
C LEU A 20 22.19 6.12 13.65
N ALA A 21 22.69 6.79 14.67
CA ALA A 21 24.12 6.95 14.91
C ALA A 21 24.38 6.79 16.42
N ARG A 22 25.34 5.94 16.80
CA ARG A 22 25.64 5.64 18.20
C ARG A 22 27.12 5.37 18.39
N GLN A 23 27.71 6.03 19.37
CA GLN A 23 29.04 5.72 19.87
C GLN A 23 28.94 4.47 20.75
N LEU A 24 29.58 3.38 20.33
CA LEU A 24 29.65 2.13 21.07
C LEU A 24 30.81 2.11 22.06
N ASP A 25 31.94 2.73 21.73
CA ASP A 25 33.15 2.86 22.54
C ASP A 25 33.99 4.06 22.03
N GLU A 26 35.08 4.42 22.72
CA GLU A 26 36.01 5.42 22.21
C GLU A 26 36.57 4.99 20.84
N GLY A 27 36.27 5.80 19.81
CA GLY A 27 36.65 5.50 18.43
C GLY A 27 35.95 4.28 17.82
N LEU A 28 34.76 3.89 18.32
CA LEU A 28 33.91 2.86 17.73
C LEU A 28 32.49 3.39 17.56
N ASP A 29 32.11 3.71 16.32
CA ASP A 29 30.81 4.30 16.01
C ASP A 29 29.98 3.40 15.10
N LEU A 30 28.70 3.25 15.43
CA LEU A 30 27.70 2.50 14.68
C LEU A 30 26.75 3.45 13.96
N TYR A 31 26.46 3.16 12.70
CA TYR A 31 25.53 3.90 11.86
C TYR A 31 24.53 2.94 11.20
N ARG A 32 23.25 3.32 11.13
CA ARG A 32 22.26 2.69 10.26
C ARG A 32 22.02 3.58 9.07
N VAL A 33 22.35 3.08 7.88
CA VAL A 33 22.37 3.86 6.62
C VAL A 33 21.39 3.24 5.64
N SER A 34 20.50 4.04 5.05
CA SER A 34 19.59 3.55 4.03
C SER A 34 20.34 3.10 2.78
N ALA A 35 19.86 2.03 2.15
CA ALA A 35 20.41 1.45 0.94
C ALA A 35 19.27 0.97 0.02
N PRO A 36 19.48 0.91 -1.31
CA PRO A 36 18.49 0.34 -2.22
C PRO A 36 18.16 -1.11 -1.83
N VAL A 37 16.95 -1.55 -2.14
CA VAL A 37 16.57 -2.98 -2.03
C VAL A 37 17.46 -3.85 -2.91
N GLY A 38 17.76 -3.39 -4.14
CA GLY A 38 18.59 -4.10 -5.11
C GLY A 38 17.92 -4.15 -6.49
N VAL A 39 17.48 -5.34 -6.88
CA VAL A 39 16.83 -5.62 -8.17
C VAL A 39 15.34 -5.90 -7.97
N LEU A 40 14.51 -5.08 -8.63
CA LEU A 40 13.05 -5.19 -8.60
C LEU A 40 12.56 -5.96 -9.83
N LEU A 41 11.67 -6.92 -9.64
CA LEU A 41 10.90 -7.55 -10.72
C LEU A 41 9.47 -7.06 -10.69
N ILE A 42 9.06 -6.31 -11.71
CA ILE A 42 7.70 -5.82 -11.83
C ILE A 42 6.97 -6.64 -12.89
N ILE A 43 5.93 -7.36 -12.45
CA ILE A 43 5.08 -8.14 -13.35
C ILE A 43 3.73 -7.43 -13.45
N PHE A 44 3.33 -7.01 -14.64
CA PHE A 44 2.13 -6.18 -14.81
C PHE A 44 1.32 -6.54 -16.05
N GLU A 45 0.01 -6.32 -15.95
CA GLU A 45 -0.94 -6.53 -17.06
C GLU A 45 -1.02 -5.26 -17.94
N SER A 46 -2.15 -4.98 -18.61
CA SER A 46 -2.34 -3.88 -19.57
C SER A 46 -2.31 -2.47 -18.95
N ARG A 47 -1.18 -2.09 -18.33
CA ARG A 47 -0.94 -0.83 -17.59
C ARG A 47 0.38 -0.18 -18.02
N PRO A 48 0.44 0.50 -19.18
CA PRO A 48 1.67 1.09 -19.71
C PRO A 48 2.29 2.16 -18.80
N GLU A 49 1.48 2.85 -18.01
CA GLU A 49 1.93 3.84 -17.03
C GLU A 49 2.91 3.29 -16.00
N VAL A 50 2.86 1.98 -15.72
CA VAL A 50 3.78 1.29 -14.79
C VAL A 50 5.24 1.47 -15.23
N ILE A 51 5.54 1.45 -16.53
CA ILE A 51 6.91 1.60 -17.02
C ILE A 51 7.50 2.95 -16.58
N ALA A 52 6.75 4.04 -16.75
CA ALA A 52 7.22 5.37 -16.36
C ALA A 52 7.35 5.52 -14.84
N ASN A 53 6.34 5.06 -14.09
CA ASN A 53 6.29 5.19 -12.64
C ASN A 53 7.42 4.40 -11.96
N ILE A 54 7.59 3.12 -12.34
CA ILE A 54 8.67 2.27 -11.81
C ILE A 54 10.03 2.80 -12.22
N THR A 55 10.21 3.24 -13.47
CA THR A 55 11.49 3.79 -13.91
C THR A 55 11.91 4.97 -13.03
N ALA A 56 11.01 5.93 -12.80
CA ALA A 56 11.29 7.09 -11.96
C ALA A 56 11.64 6.69 -10.52
N LEU A 57 10.83 5.82 -9.91
CA LEU A 57 11.04 5.37 -8.53
C LEU A 57 12.31 4.53 -8.38
N ALA A 58 12.56 3.56 -9.26
CA ALA A 58 13.70 2.66 -9.20
C ALA A 58 15.02 3.44 -9.32
N ILE A 59 15.13 4.34 -10.31
CA ILE A 59 16.34 5.15 -10.49
C ILE A 59 16.57 6.05 -9.29
N LYS A 60 15.54 6.75 -8.82
CA LYS A 60 15.65 7.69 -7.69
C LYS A 60 16.01 6.98 -6.38
N SER A 61 15.55 5.74 -6.19
CA SER A 61 15.88 4.91 -5.02
C SER A 61 17.14 4.05 -5.19
N GLY A 62 17.87 4.21 -6.31
CA GLY A 62 19.11 3.48 -6.58
C GLY A 62 18.94 1.99 -6.89
N ASN A 63 17.72 1.56 -7.25
CA ASN A 63 17.41 0.19 -7.63
C ASN A 63 17.51 -0.02 -9.16
N SER A 64 17.72 -1.28 -9.56
CA SER A 64 17.47 -1.72 -10.94
C SER A 64 16.08 -2.34 -11.05
N ALA A 65 15.47 -2.31 -12.24
CA ALA A 65 14.15 -2.89 -12.48
C ALA A 65 14.11 -3.77 -13.73
N ILE A 66 13.52 -4.95 -13.57
CA ILE A 66 13.12 -5.86 -14.64
C ILE A 66 11.61 -5.74 -14.79
N LEU A 67 11.15 -5.40 -15.98
CA LEU A 67 9.77 -5.12 -16.32
C LEU A 67 9.24 -6.27 -17.19
N LYS A 68 8.23 -6.99 -16.68
CA LYS A 68 7.54 -8.04 -17.43
C LYS A 68 6.07 -7.67 -17.60
N GLY A 69 5.77 -7.10 -18.77
CA GLY A 69 4.41 -6.78 -19.17
C GLY A 69 3.65 -7.96 -19.80
N GLY A 70 2.32 -7.88 -19.78
CA GLY A 70 1.43 -8.73 -20.56
C GLY A 70 1.57 -8.53 -22.08
N LYS A 71 1.23 -9.57 -22.86
CA LYS A 71 1.41 -9.55 -24.32
C LYS A 71 0.50 -8.55 -25.04
N GLU A 72 -0.64 -8.23 -24.44
CA GLU A 72 -1.69 -7.35 -25.01
C GLU A 72 -1.20 -5.93 -25.31
N SER A 73 -0.17 -5.44 -24.60
CA SER A 73 0.32 -4.06 -24.72
C SER A 73 1.81 -3.99 -25.07
N LEU A 74 2.36 -5.06 -25.64
CA LEU A 74 3.80 -5.18 -25.93
C LEU A 74 4.35 -4.03 -26.79
N HIS A 75 3.68 -3.65 -27.87
CA HIS A 75 4.15 -2.55 -28.73
C HIS A 75 4.27 -1.22 -27.98
N THR A 76 3.30 -0.92 -27.10
CA THR A 76 3.33 0.27 -26.25
C THR A 76 4.47 0.17 -25.24
N PHE A 77 4.65 -0.99 -24.61
CA PHE A 77 5.72 -1.21 -23.65
C PHE A 77 7.10 -1.04 -24.27
N THR A 78 7.34 -1.63 -25.44
CA THR A 78 8.60 -1.49 -26.18
C THR A 78 8.85 -0.03 -26.57
N ALA A 79 7.85 0.69 -27.08
CA ALA A 79 8.00 2.11 -27.40
C ALA A 79 8.40 2.95 -26.17
N MET A 80 7.77 2.70 -25.03
CA MET A 80 8.10 3.38 -23.77
C MET A 80 9.48 3.01 -23.25
N ALA A 81 9.85 1.73 -23.27
CA ALA A 81 11.17 1.27 -22.85
C ALA A 81 12.28 1.86 -23.73
N ASN A 82 12.04 2.03 -25.03
CA ASN A 82 13.00 2.70 -25.93
C ASN A 82 13.23 4.17 -25.54
N VAL A 83 12.16 4.92 -25.22
CA VAL A 83 12.27 6.30 -24.75
C VAL A 83 13.06 6.37 -23.43
N VAL A 84 12.78 5.45 -22.49
CA VAL A 84 13.54 5.36 -21.23
C VAL A 84 15.02 5.09 -21.51
N ASN A 85 15.34 4.09 -22.32
CA ASN A 85 16.72 3.73 -22.64
C ASN A 85 17.48 4.85 -23.37
N GLU A 86 16.81 5.56 -24.29
CA GLU A 86 17.37 6.74 -24.95
C GLU A 86 17.70 7.83 -23.94
N ALA A 87 16.76 8.16 -23.04
CA ALA A 87 16.99 9.16 -22.00
C ALA A 87 18.16 8.78 -21.07
N LEU A 88 18.23 7.51 -20.64
CA LEU A 88 19.32 7.03 -19.77
C LEU A 88 20.68 7.03 -20.46
N SER A 89 20.74 6.89 -21.79
CA SER A 89 21.99 6.91 -22.55
C SER A 89 22.76 8.22 -22.44
N HIS A 90 22.08 9.31 -22.05
CA HIS A 90 22.67 10.62 -21.81
C HIS A 90 23.08 10.85 -20.34
N THR A 91 23.02 9.82 -19.49
CA THR A 91 23.30 9.90 -18.05
C THR A 91 24.41 8.93 -17.63
N LYS A 92 24.76 8.93 -16.34
CA LYS A 92 25.68 7.95 -15.74
C LYS A 92 24.98 6.65 -15.31
N VAL A 93 23.65 6.58 -15.40
CA VAL A 93 22.89 5.39 -15.04
C VAL A 93 23.24 4.26 -16.03
N PRO A 94 23.56 3.05 -15.56
CA PRO A 94 23.84 1.93 -16.45
C PRO A 94 22.70 1.68 -17.44
N ARG A 95 23.04 1.42 -18.71
CA ARG A 95 22.05 1.19 -19.77
C ARG A 95 21.02 0.10 -19.43
N ASN A 96 21.45 -0.93 -18.70
CA ASN A 96 20.60 -2.08 -18.33
C ASN A 96 20.00 -1.94 -16.93
N ALA A 97 19.97 -0.73 -16.34
CA ALA A 97 19.35 -0.50 -15.05
C ALA A 97 17.82 -0.73 -15.11
N ILE A 98 17.20 -0.47 -16.26
CA ILE A 98 15.78 -0.71 -16.52
C ILE A 98 15.67 -1.62 -17.74
N GLN A 99 15.10 -2.82 -17.57
CA GLN A 99 15.03 -3.84 -18.62
C GLN A 99 13.58 -4.25 -18.86
N LEU A 100 13.14 -4.26 -20.12
CA LEU A 100 11.85 -4.83 -20.53
C LEU A 100 12.06 -6.23 -21.08
N ILE A 101 11.37 -7.22 -20.51
CA ILE A 101 11.35 -8.59 -21.01
C ILE A 101 10.22 -8.72 -22.05
N GLU A 102 10.59 -8.59 -23.32
CA GLU A 102 9.68 -8.63 -24.48
C GLU A 102 9.28 -10.05 -24.88
N SER A 103 10.15 -11.02 -24.58
CA SER A 103 9.97 -12.40 -24.99
C SER A 103 8.76 -13.03 -24.31
N ARG A 104 8.29 -14.15 -24.87
CA ARG A 104 7.25 -14.99 -24.27
C ARG A 104 7.76 -15.79 -23.08
N GLU A 105 8.94 -15.45 -22.55
CA GLU A 105 9.54 -16.10 -21.37
C GLU A 105 8.50 -16.27 -20.27
N ASP A 106 8.54 -17.47 -19.68
CA ASP A 106 7.61 -17.85 -18.66
C ASP A 106 7.90 -17.03 -17.40
N VAL A 107 6.88 -16.37 -16.86
CA VAL A 107 6.96 -15.64 -15.59
C VAL A 107 7.57 -16.56 -14.51
N ALA A 108 7.29 -17.87 -14.57
CA ALA A 108 7.87 -18.86 -13.69
C ALA A 108 9.41 -18.82 -13.62
N GLN A 109 10.10 -18.68 -14.76
CA GLN A 109 11.57 -18.68 -14.77
C GLN A 109 12.15 -17.46 -14.07
N LEU A 110 11.50 -16.31 -14.17
CA LEU A 110 11.89 -15.09 -13.46
C LEU A 110 11.62 -15.23 -11.96
N LEU A 111 10.51 -15.87 -11.57
CA LEU A 111 10.17 -16.13 -10.17
C LEU A 111 11.11 -17.13 -9.48
N ASP A 112 11.87 -17.91 -10.24
CA ASP A 112 12.91 -18.82 -9.75
C ASP A 112 14.28 -18.14 -9.54
N GLN A 113 14.44 -16.85 -9.89
CA GLN A 113 15.73 -16.14 -9.79
C GLN A 113 15.96 -15.46 -8.42
N ASP A 114 15.71 -16.16 -7.32
CA ASP A 114 15.85 -15.63 -5.94
C ASP A 114 17.29 -15.29 -5.54
N GLN A 115 18.28 -15.68 -6.35
CA GLN A 115 19.66 -15.25 -6.21
C GLN A 115 19.92 -13.82 -6.74
N TYR A 116 19.12 -13.35 -7.70
CA TYR A 116 19.39 -12.11 -8.45
C TYR A 116 18.30 -11.04 -8.32
N ILE A 117 17.10 -11.44 -7.90
CA ILE A 117 15.94 -10.58 -7.78
C ILE A 117 15.56 -10.49 -6.30
N ASP A 118 15.57 -9.28 -5.76
CA ASP A 118 15.39 -9.03 -4.33
C ASP A 118 13.92 -8.79 -3.95
N LEU A 119 13.10 -8.32 -4.89
CA LEU A 119 11.69 -8.00 -4.64
C LEU A 119 10.83 -8.13 -5.90
N VAL A 120 9.70 -8.84 -5.79
CA VAL A 120 8.66 -8.90 -6.83
C VAL A 120 7.50 -7.99 -6.50
N ILE A 121 7.04 -7.21 -7.48
CA ILE A 121 5.89 -6.31 -7.36
C ILE A 121 4.88 -6.63 -8.47
N PRO A 122 3.84 -7.42 -8.19
CA PRO A 122 2.79 -7.70 -9.15
C PRO A 122 1.79 -6.53 -9.26
N ARG A 123 1.43 -6.15 -10.48
CA ARG A 123 0.41 -5.12 -10.79
C ARG A 123 -0.60 -5.65 -11.80
N GLY A 124 -1.65 -6.27 -11.30
CA GLY A 124 -2.65 -6.94 -12.12
C GLY A 124 -3.84 -7.41 -11.30
N SER A 125 -4.56 -8.37 -11.85
CA SER A 125 -5.64 -9.08 -11.18
C SER A 125 -5.21 -9.75 -9.86
N ASN A 126 -6.18 -9.92 -8.95
CA ASN A 126 -5.99 -10.67 -7.70
C ASN A 126 -5.46 -12.09 -7.96
N GLN A 127 -5.90 -12.72 -9.05
CA GLN A 127 -5.44 -14.05 -9.47
C GLN A 127 -3.94 -14.06 -9.82
N LEU A 128 -3.45 -13.04 -10.55
CA LEU A 128 -2.03 -12.90 -10.84
C LEU A 128 -1.21 -12.77 -9.56
N VAL A 129 -1.65 -11.91 -8.64
CA VAL A 129 -0.93 -11.69 -7.37
C VAL A 129 -0.88 -12.97 -6.53
N ARG A 130 -2.01 -13.67 -6.39
CA ARG A 130 -2.08 -14.95 -5.68
C ARG A 130 -1.17 -16.01 -6.29
N ASN A 131 -1.15 -16.10 -7.63
CA ASN A 131 -0.29 -17.03 -8.35
C ASN A 131 1.19 -16.75 -8.04
N ILE A 132 1.63 -15.49 -8.19
CA ILE A 132 3.02 -15.09 -7.92
C ILE A 132 3.40 -15.40 -6.47
N LYS A 133 2.57 -14.99 -5.49
CA LYS A 133 2.82 -15.26 -4.06
C LYS A 133 2.97 -16.75 -3.75
N SER A 134 2.30 -17.63 -4.50
CA SER A 134 2.33 -19.07 -4.28
C SER A 134 3.52 -19.76 -4.96
N ASN A 135 4.18 -19.10 -5.92
CA ASN A 135 5.13 -19.71 -6.83
C ASN A 135 6.54 -19.10 -6.80
N THR A 136 6.88 -18.28 -5.79
CA THR A 136 8.22 -17.70 -5.66
C THR A 136 8.71 -17.72 -4.21
N LYS A 137 10.04 -17.77 -4.05
CA LYS A 137 10.73 -17.53 -2.78
C LYS A 137 11.15 -16.07 -2.61
N ILE A 138 11.12 -15.29 -3.68
CA ILE A 138 11.45 -13.87 -3.66
C ILE A 138 10.37 -13.15 -2.83
N PRO A 139 10.72 -12.22 -1.95
CA PRO A 139 9.74 -11.38 -1.28
C PRO A 139 8.78 -10.72 -2.28
N VAL A 140 7.48 -10.76 -1.98
CA VAL A 140 6.43 -10.18 -2.84
C VAL A 140 5.76 -9.01 -2.13
N LEU A 141 5.82 -7.81 -2.72
CA LEU A 141 5.15 -6.62 -2.23
C LEU A 141 3.90 -6.35 -3.07
N GLY A 142 2.74 -6.36 -2.41
CA GLY A 142 1.45 -6.12 -3.05
C GLY A 142 0.28 -6.66 -2.23
N HIS A 143 -0.95 -6.35 -2.64
CA HIS A 143 -2.18 -6.86 -2.04
C HIS A 143 -2.87 -7.85 -2.98
N ALA A 144 -3.58 -8.82 -2.42
CA ALA A 144 -4.30 -9.83 -3.19
C ALA A 144 -5.80 -9.54 -3.30
N ASP A 145 -6.36 -8.72 -2.41
CA ASP A 145 -7.77 -8.33 -2.39
C ASP A 145 -7.91 -6.91 -1.81
N GLY A 146 -9.02 -6.25 -2.09
CA GLY A 146 -9.35 -4.87 -1.72
C GLY A 146 -10.69 -4.71 -1.00
N ILE A 147 -10.98 -5.56 -0.01
CA ILE A 147 -12.22 -5.47 0.78
C ILE A 147 -12.06 -4.34 1.79
N CYS A 148 -12.59 -3.17 1.43
CA CYS A 148 -12.54 -1.95 2.22
C CYS A 148 -13.90 -1.64 2.84
N SER A 149 -13.88 -1.04 4.03
CA SER A 149 -15.09 -0.84 4.85
C SER A 149 -15.20 0.61 5.31
N ILE A 150 -16.44 1.09 5.39
CA ILE A 150 -16.77 2.36 6.06
C ILE A 150 -17.73 2.08 7.20
N TYR A 151 -17.40 2.56 8.39
CA TYR A 151 -18.28 2.57 9.55
C TYR A 151 -18.86 3.96 9.79
N VAL A 152 -20.20 4.07 9.80
CA VAL A 152 -20.94 5.29 10.15
C VAL A 152 -21.40 5.20 11.60
N ASP A 153 -20.72 5.93 12.47
CA ASP A 153 -20.96 5.95 13.91
C ASP A 153 -22.24 6.73 14.28
N LYS A 154 -22.76 6.52 15.49
CA LYS A 154 -23.95 7.22 15.99
C LYS A 154 -23.81 8.75 16.03
N ASP A 155 -22.59 9.26 16.20
CA ASP A 155 -22.27 10.68 16.29
C ASP A 155 -21.85 11.26 14.92
N ALA A 156 -22.13 10.58 13.81
CA ALA A 156 -21.78 11.02 12.46
C ALA A 156 -22.65 12.19 11.94
N ASP A 157 -22.02 13.12 11.22
CA ASP A 157 -22.73 13.97 10.25
C ASP A 157 -23.16 13.10 9.06
N LEU A 158 -24.48 12.92 8.90
CA LEU A 158 -25.04 12.04 7.87
C LEU A 158 -24.87 12.59 6.44
N GLN A 159 -24.80 13.92 6.27
CA GLN A 159 -24.51 14.50 4.96
C GLN A 159 -23.08 14.24 4.55
N MET A 160 -22.14 14.31 5.50
CA MET A 160 -20.75 13.91 5.27
C MET A 160 -20.68 12.41 4.98
N ALA A 161 -21.34 11.57 5.78
CA ALA A 161 -21.35 10.12 5.59
C ALA A 161 -21.82 9.74 4.17
N ALA A 162 -22.96 10.27 3.72
CA ALA A 162 -23.50 9.98 2.40
C ALA A 162 -22.53 10.37 1.27
N LYS A 163 -21.87 11.54 1.37
CA LYS A 163 -20.88 12.00 0.37
C LYS A 163 -19.63 11.15 0.36
N VAL A 164 -19.10 10.82 1.54
CA VAL A 164 -17.88 10.01 1.67
C VAL A 164 -18.11 8.60 1.15
N VAL A 165 -19.22 7.97 1.52
CA VAL A 165 -19.59 6.63 1.05
C VAL A 165 -19.81 6.62 -0.47
N LEU A 166 -20.51 7.63 -1.02
CA LEU A 166 -20.70 7.78 -2.45
C LEU A 166 -19.35 7.86 -3.20
N ASP A 167 -18.46 8.77 -2.78
CA ASP A 167 -17.14 8.91 -3.42
C ASP A 167 -16.33 7.61 -3.32
N ALA A 168 -16.33 6.99 -2.13
CA ALA A 168 -15.60 5.76 -1.88
C ALA A 168 -16.03 4.61 -2.79
N LYS A 169 -17.32 4.52 -3.15
CA LYS A 169 -17.84 3.46 -4.04
C LYS A 169 -17.75 3.84 -5.51
N THR A 170 -18.14 5.06 -5.87
CA THR A 170 -18.47 5.43 -7.26
C THR A 170 -17.34 6.13 -8.01
N ASN A 171 -16.33 6.68 -7.31
CA ASN A 171 -15.22 7.38 -7.95
C ASN A 171 -14.46 6.47 -8.94
N TYR A 172 -14.21 5.22 -8.53
CA TYR A 172 -13.63 4.18 -9.38
C TYR A 172 -13.95 2.80 -8.78
N PRO A 173 -15.12 2.21 -9.11
CA PRO A 173 -15.60 0.98 -8.46
C PRO A 173 -14.67 -0.24 -8.62
N ALA A 174 -13.90 -0.27 -9.71
CA ALA A 174 -12.93 -1.34 -9.98
C ALA A 174 -11.55 -1.11 -9.30
N GLY A 175 -11.41 -0.06 -8.49
CA GLY A 175 -10.21 0.20 -7.71
C GLY A 175 -10.19 -0.63 -6.42
N CYS A 176 -9.04 -1.17 -6.05
CA CYS A 176 -8.85 -2.01 -4.85
C CYS A 176 -9.07 -1.30 -3.51
N ASN A 177 -9.28 0.01 -3.52
CA ASN A 177 -9.58 0.82 -2.35
C ASN A 177 -11.01 1.40 -2.41
N ALA A 178 -11.85 0.92 -3.34
CA ALA A 178 -13.27 1.23 -3.36
C ALA A 178 -13.92 0.55 -2.15
N VAL A 179 -14.88 1.22 -1.51
CA VAL A 179 -15.60 0.62 -0.39
C VAL A 179 -16.46 -0.56 -0.88
N GLU A 180 -16.37 -1.69 -0.18
CA GLU A 180 -17.14 -2.91 -0.43
C GLU A 180 -18.14 -3.20 0.69
N GLN A 181 -17.89 -2.67 1.90
CA GLN A 181 -18.76 -2.81 3.07
C GLN A 181 -19.15 -1.46 3.67
N LEU A 182 -20.42 -1.32 4.03
CA LEU A 182 -20.94 -0.19 4.80
C LEU A 182 -21.57 -0.70 6.10
N LEU A 183 -20.96 -0.36 7.22
CA LEU A 183 -21.47 -0.65 8.55
C LEU A 183 -22.11 0.61 9.13
N ILE A 184 -23.35 0.52 9.60
CA ILE A 184 -24.07 1.66 10.16
C ILE A 184 -24.40 1.39 11.62
N HIS A 185 -24.12 2.32 12.52
CA HIS A 185 -24.49 2.17 13.93
C HIS A 185 -26.01 2.02 14.07
N ARG A 186 -26.49 1.00 14.79
CA ARG A 186 -27.92 0.62 14.89
C ARG A 186 -28.84 1.75 15.37
N SER A 187 -28.36 2.68 16.18
CA SER A 187 -29.12 3.88 16.57
C SER A 187 -29.53 4.79 15.40
N LEU A 188 -28.86 4.66 14.24
CA LEU A 188 -29.18 5.39 13.02
C LEU A 188 -30.13 4.61 12.11
N ALA A 189 -30.71 3.48 12.54
CA ALA A 189 -31.54 2.63 11.69
C ALA A 189 -32.71 3.37 11.01
N SER A 190 -33.37 4.31 11.70
CA SER A 190 -34.43 5.13 11.10
C SER A 190 -33.93 6.17 10.09
N LYS A 191 -32.62 6.41 10.04
CA LYS A 191 -31.92 7.38 9.17
C LYS A 191 -31.02 6.70 8.14
N THR A 192 -31.07 5.37 8.02
CA THR A 192 -30.27 4.60 7.05
C THR A 192 -30.43 5.12 5.64
N LEU A 193 -31.66 5.49 5.25
CA LEU A 193 -31.94 6.05 3.93
C LEU A 193 -31.12 7.32 3.67
N GLU A 194 -30.91 8.20 4.66
CA GLU A 194 -30.10 9.43 4.49
C GLU A 194 -28.64 9.11 4.15
N VAL A 195 -28.10 7.98 4.64
CA VAL A 195 -26.72 7.54 4.36
C VAL A 195 -26.61 6.93 2.97
N VAL A 196 -27.58 6.11 2.55
CA VAL A 196 -27.49 5.30 1.32
C VAL A 196 -28.22 5.91 0.12
N GLN A 197 -28.99 6.99 0.31
CA GLN A 197 -29.80 7.59 -0.76
C GLN A 197 -28.97 7.93 -1.99
N LEU A 198 -27.81 8.57 -1.81
CA LEU A 198 -26.94 8.95 -2.93
C LEU A 198 -26.38 7.74 -3.69
N LEU A 199 -26.18 6.60 -3.01
CA LEU A 199 -25.77 5.35 -3.65
C LEU A 199 -26.87 4.81 -4.56
N LEU A 200 -28.11 4.77 -4.07
CA LEU A 200 -29.27 4.33 -4.85
C LEU A 200 -29.50 5.23 -6.07
N GLU A 201 -29.45 6.56 -5.89
CA GLU A 201 -29.55 7.54 -6.98
C GLU A 201 -28.43 7.39 -8.02
N SER A 202 -27.30 6.81 -7.62
CA SER A 202 -26.14 6.53 -8.48
C SER A 202 -26.15 5.11 -9.06
N ASN A 203 -27.27 4.38 -8.98
CA ASN A 203 -27.45 3.00 -9.45
C ASN A 203 -26.50 1.99 -8.79
N VAL A 204 -26.17 2.20 -7.51
CA VAL A 204 -25.44 1.20 -6.71
C VAL A 204 -26.44 0.20 -6.13
N THR A 205 -26.17 -1.08 -6.35
CA THR A 205 -26.90 -2.19 -5.73
C THR A 205 -26.44 -2.38 -4.28
N LEU A 206 -27.38 -2.32 -3.34
CA LEU A 206 -27.14 -2.57 -1.93
C LEU A 206 -27.48 -4.03 -1.60
N HIS A 207 -26.49 -4.79 -1.17
CA HIS A 207 -26.66 -6.13 -0.61
C HIS A 207 -26.87 -5.97 0.89
N VAL A 208 -28.13 -6.01 1.34
CA VAL A 208 -28.51 -5.59 2.70
C VAL A 208 -28.95 -6.77 3.56
N THR A 209 -28.58 -6.75 4.85
CA THR A 209 -29.16 -7.71 5.79
C THR A 209 -30.65 -7.45 6.00
N GLN A 210 -31.39 -8.44 6.50
CA GLN A 210 -32.83 -8.31 6.75
C GLN A 210 -33.16 -7.13 7.69
N GLN A 211 -32.28 -6.84 8.66
CA GLN A 211 -32.47 -5.74 9.59
C GLN A 211 -32.40 -4.40 8.84
N VAL A 212 -31.38 -4.20 8.00
CA VAL A 212 -31.22 -2.99 7.18
C VAL A 212 -32.39 -2.84 6.19
N ALA A 213 -32.79 -3.92 5.52
CA ALA A 213 -33.89 -3.92 4.56
C ALA A 213 -35.20 -3.36 5.14
N SER A 214 -35.50 -3.64 6.41
CA SER A 214 -36.73 -3.17 7.06
C SER A 214 -36.80 -1.64 7.27
N HIS A 215 -35.69 -0.93 7.05
CA HIS A 215 -35.58 0.52 7.17
C HIS A 215 -35.42 1.24 5.82
N LEU A 216 -35.49 0.51 4.70
CA LEU A 216 -35.32 1.05 3.36
C LEU A 216 -36.61 0.90 2.53
N PRO A 217 -36.82 1.74 1.51
CA PRO A 217 -37.94 1.57 0.59
C PRO A 217 -37.78 0.32 -0.26
N GLU A 218 -38.87 -0.18 -0.83
CA GLU A 218 -38.80 -1.19 -1.88
C GLU A 218 -38.10 -0.62 -3.12
N SER A 219 -37.07 -1.32 -3.62
CA SER A 219 -36.30 -0.94 -4.80
C SER A 219 -35.63 -2.18 -5.39
N GLU A 220 -35.50 -2.24 -6.72
CA GLU A 220 -34.76 -3.31 -7.42
C GLU A 220 -33.24 -3.26 -7.12
N LEU A 221 -32.74 -2.10 -6.67
CA LEU A 221 -31.35 -1.90 -6.26
C LEU A 221 -31.08 -2.34 -4.82
N ILE A 222 -32.08 -2.85 -4.10
CA ILE A 222 -31.93 -3.36 -2.73
C ILE A 222 -32.19 -4.86 -2.78
N VAL A 223 -31.13 -5.64 -2.63
CA VAL A 223 -31.19 -7.11 -2.66
C VAL A 223 -30.78 -7.68 -1.30
N PRO A 224 -31.33 -8.83 -0.89
CA PRO A 224 -30.87 -9.49 0.33
C PRO A 224 -29.39 -9.87 0.21
N ALA A 225 -28.60 -9.50 1.21
CA ALA A 225 -27.24 -10.00 1.35
C ALA A 225 -27.26 -11.53 1.50
N VAL A 226 -26.32 -12.20 0.84
CA VAL A 226 -26.11 -13.64 0.92
C VAL A 226 -24.81 -13.98 1.66
N ASP A 227 -24.67 -15.24 2.05
CA ASP A 227 -23.45 -15.72 2.70
C ASP A 227 -22.22 -15.40 1.84
N GLY A 228 -21.24 -14.71 2.44
CA GLY A 228 -19.98 -14.32 1.81
C GLY A 228 -19.97 -12.95 1.13
N ASP A 229 -21.08 -12.20 1.09
CA ASP A 229 -21.07 -10.83 0.53
C ASP A 229 -20.15 -9.88 1.30
N PHE A 230 -20.00 -10.08 2.62
CA PHE A 230 -19.04 -9.33 3.43
C PHE A 230 -17.59 -9.79 3.17
N ASP A 231 -17.34 -10.99 2.66
CA ASP A 231 -15.98 -11.47 2.33
C ASP A 231 -15.62 -11.27 0.84
N LYS A 232 -16.39 -10.41 0.13
CA LYS A 232 -16.31 -10.28 -1.32
C LYS A 232 -15.88 -8.88 -1.75
N GLU A 233 -14.86 -8.84 -2.60
CA GLU A 233 -14.52 -7.65 -3.38
C GLU A 233 -15.37 -7.65 -4.66
N PHE A 234 -16.35 -6.74 -4.75
CA PHE A 234 -17.30 -6.73 -5.87
C PHE A 234 -16.68 -6.14 -7.13
N LEU A 235 -15.83 -5.11 -7.01
CA LEU A 235 -15.23 -4.38 -8.14
C LEU A 235 -16.26 -3.77 -9.11
N SER A 236 -17.47 -3.52 -8.62
CA SER A 236 -18.63 -3.02 -9.37
C SER A 236 -19.44 -2.02 -8.54
N PHE A 237 -20.57 -1.58 -9.08
CA PHE A 237 -21.55 -0.77 -8.36
C PHE A 237 -22.40 -1.62 -7.42
N ASP A 238 -21.73 -2.38 -6.55
CA ASP A 238 -22.32 -3.23 -5.53
C ASP A 238 -21.62 -2.95 -4.18
N ILE A 239 -22.37 -3.00 -3.09
CA ILE A 239 -21.86 -2.81 -1.72
C ILE A 239 -22.71 -3.61 -0.71
N ALA A 240 -22.06 -4.25 0.26
CA ALA A 240 -22.72 -4.93 1.36
C ALA A 240 -23.02 -3.95 2.51
N VAL A 241 -24.21 -4.04 3.12
CA VAL A 241 -24.65 -3.12 4.17
C VAL A 241 -25.23 -3.87 5.37
N ASP A 242 -24.71 -3.57 6.56
CA ASP A 242 -25.25 -4.10 7.83
C ASP A 242 -25.27 -3.05 8.95
N PHE A 243 -25.96 -3.39 10.04
CA PHE A 243 -25.88 -2.66 11.30
C PHE A 243 -24.86 -3.24 12.27
N THR A 244 -24.20 -2.37 13.02
CA THR A 244 -23.41 -2.74 14.20
C THR A 244 -23.95 -2.04 15.45
N ASP A 245 -23.77 -2.65 16.62
CA ASP A 245 -24.32 -2.14 17.88
C ASP A 245 -23.50 -0.97 18.44
N ASP A 246 -22.20 -0.96 18.15
CA ASP A 246 -21.22 0.02 18.64
C ASP A 246 -19.93 -0.04 17.82
N VAL A 247 -18.96 0.80 18.17
CA VAL A 247 -17.64 0.83 17.51
C VAL A 247 -16.85 -0.45 17.71
N ASP A 248 -17.02 -1.16 18.84
CA ASP A 248 -16.28 -2.40 19.12
C ASP A 248 -16.72 -3.54 18.20
N SER A 249 -18.04 -3.69 18.01
CA SER A 249 -18.60 -4.64 17.05
C SER A 249 -18.24 -4.29 15.62
N ALA A 250 -18.17 -3.00 15.26
CA ALA A 250 -17.67 -2.57 13.95
C ALA A 250 -16.19 -2.91 13.73
N ILE A 251 -15.32 -2.61 14.71
CA ILE A 251 -13.89 -2.96 14.66
C ILE A 251 -13.71 -4.47 14.51
N LYS A 252 -14.48 -5.26 15.27
CA LYS A 252 -14.43 -6.72 15.20
C LYS A 252 -14.81 -7.22 13.81
N HIS A 253 -15.94 -6.77 13.28
CA HIS A 253 -16.40 -7.14 11.93
C HIS A 253 -15.33 -6.81 10.88
N ILE A 254 -14.82 -5.58 10.90
CA ILE A 254 -13.83 -5.13 9.90
C ILE A 254 -12.55 -5.96 10.01
N ASN A 255 -12.02 -6.21 11.20
CA ASN A 255 -10.82 -7.04 11.36
C ASN A 255 -11.05 -8.52 10.97
N GLU A 256 -12.28 -9.01 10.98
CA GLU A 256 -12.65 -10.37 10.54
C GLU A 256 -12.79 -10.46 9.01
N HIS A 257 -13.30 -9.42 8.35
CA HIS A 257 -13.68 -9.48 6.92
C HIS A 257 -12.81 -8.62 5.98
N SER A 258 -12.07 -7.63 6.49
CA SER A 258 -11.20 -6.77 5.67
C SER A 258 -10.04 -7.54 5.05
N SER A 259 -9.60 -7.11 3.87
CA SER A 259 -8.35 -7.58 3.26
C SER A 259 -7.09 -6.92 3.86
N GLY A 260 -7.25 -6.11 4.90
CA GLY A 260 -6.20 -5.29 5.51
C GLY A 260 -5.83 -4.07 4.67
N HIS A 261 -6.69 -3.64 3.74
CA HIS A 261 -6.42 -2.57 2.78
C HIS A 261 -6.71 -1.19 3.39
N THR A 262 -7.94 -0.68 3.30
CA THR A 262 -8.29 0.66 3.76
C THR A 262 -9.65 0.70 4.42
N GLU A 263 -9.71 1.20 5.65
CA GLU A 263 -10.97 1.32 6.40
C GLU A 263 -11.19 2.76 6.83
N SER A 264 -12.45 3.18 6.97
CA SER A 264 -12.78 4.53 7.42
C SER A 264 -13.89 4.54 8.46
N ILE A 265 -13.79 5.45 9.43
CA ILE A 265 -14.88 5.80 10.33
C ILE A 265 -15.40 7.20 10.02
N ILE A 266 -16.72 7.36 10.02
CA ILE A 266 -17.38 8.66 9.96
C ILE A 266 -18.01 8.95 11.33
N THR A 267 -17.51 9.98 12.03
CA THR A 267 -17.98 10.38 13.36
C THR A 267 -17.52 11.80 13.70
N GLU A 268 -18.31 12.56 14.48
CA GLU A 268 -17.84 13.79 15.14
C GLU A 268 -17.24 13.49 16.53
N ASN A 269 -17.33 12.25 17.01
CA ASN A 269 -16.79 11.84 18.29
C ASN A 269 -15.31 11.45 18.17
N ARG A 270 -14.44 12.35 18.65
CA ARG A 270 -13.00 12.14 18.62
C ARG A 270 -12.54 10.90 19.37
N GLU A 271 -13.14 10.56 20.51
CA GLU A 271 -12.72 9.37 21.28
C GLU A 271 -13.03 8.08 20.53
N THR A 272 -14.20 8.02 19.88
CA THR A 272 -14.58 6.90 19.01
C THR A 272 -13.65 6.80 17.80
N ALA A 273 -13.33 7.92 17.15
CA ALA A 273 -12.41 7.96 16.02
C ALA A 273 -11.01 7.43 16.41
N GLU A 274 -10.43 7.95 17.48
CA GLU A 274 -9.10 7.55 17.98
C GLU A 274 -9.05 6.07 18.37
N LYS A 275 -10.15 5.54 18.93
CA LYS A 275 -10.28 4.12 19.23
C LYS A 275 -10.28 3.28 17.96
N PHE A 276 -11.07 3.67 16.96
CA PHE A 276 -11.11 2.99 15.66
C PHE A 276 -9.75 3.00 14.96
N LEU A 277 -9.11 4.17 14.85
CA LEU A 277 -7.79 4.34 14.22
C LEU A 277 -6.70 3.43 14.83
N LYS A 278 -6.78 3.14 16.12
CA LYS A 278 -5.80 2.29 16.83
C LYS A 278 -6.10 0.80 16.75
N ALA A 279 -7.36 0.43 16.55
CA ALA A 279 -7.81 -0.96 16.72
C ALA A 279 -8.02 -1.70 15.39
N ILE A 280 -8.15 -0.97 14.28
CA ILE A 280 -8.20 -1.55 12.94
C ILE A 280 -6.78 -1.94 12.48
N ASP A 281 -6.62 -3.17 12.02
CA ASP A 281 -5.34 -3.70 11.52
C ASP A 281 -5.28 -3.70 9.99
N SER A 282 -5.45 -2.53 9.39
CA SER A 282 -5.36 -2.29 7.94
C SER A 282 -4.19 -1.37 7.57
N SER A 283 -3.88 -1.31 6.26
CA SER A 283 -2.80 -0.48 5.74
C SER A 283 -3.10 1.03 5.78
N GLY A 284 -4.38 1.38 5.59
CA GLY A 284 -4.91 2.72 5.80
C GLY A 284 -6.10 2.65 6.76
N VAL A 285 -6.13 3.56 7.73
CA VAL A 285 -7.28 3.73 8.64
C VAL A 285 -7.59 5.22 8.71
N TYR A 286 -8.79 5.59 8.29
CA TYR A 286 -9.19 6.98 8.08
C TYR A 286 -10.30 7.43 9.02
N TRP A 287 -10.35 8.73 9.24
CA TRP A 287 -11.43 9.40 9.96
C TRP A 287 -12.01 10.49 9.07
N ASN A 288 -13.32 10.43 8.81
CA ASN A 288 -14.07 11.40 8.01
C ASN A 288 -13.50 11.60 6.58
N ALA A 289 -12.93 10.55 6.00
CA ALA A 289 -12.34 10.59 4.66
C ALA A 289 -12.66 9.33 3.85
N SER A 290 -12.73 9.50 2.53
CA SER A 290 -12.97 8.41 1.57
C SER A 290 -11.81 7.42 1.54
N THR A 291 -12.11 6.12 1.44
CA THR A 291 -11.11 5.06 1.29
C THR A 291 -10.26 5.25 0.01
N ARG A 292 -10.81 5.97 -0.99
CA ARG A 292 -10.12 6.30 -2.24
C ARG A 292 -8.87 7.14 -2.02
N PHE A 293 -8.69 7.82 -0.88
CA PHE A 293 -7.45 8.52 -0.60
C PHE A 293 -6.22 7.61 -0.50
N ALA A 294 -6.39 6.28 -0.35
CA ALA A 294 -5.29 5.30 -0.36
C ALA A 294 -4.63 5.20 -1.75
N ASP A 295 -3.76 6.16 -2.06
CA ASP A 295 -3.06 6.28 -3.35
C ASP A 295 -1.79 7.12 -3.15
N GLY A 296 -0.66 6.68 -3.70
CA GLY A 296 0.63 7.31 -3.48
C GLY A 296 0.71 8.74 -4.01
N PHE A 297 0.02 9.05 -5.11
CA PHE A 297 -0.04 10.44 -5.60
C PHE A 297 -0.84 11.32 -4.62
N ARG A 298 -2.00 10.84 -4.15
CA ARG A 298 -2.82 11.54 -3.16
C ARG A 298 -2.09 11.72 -1.82
N TYR A 299 -1.18 10.82 -1.47
CA TYR A 299 -0.32 10.90 -0.28
C TYR A 299 0.89 11.84 -0.45
N GLY A 300 1.13 12.35 -1.66
CA GLY A 300 2.28 13.21 -1.94
C GLY A 300 3.58 12.45 -2.20
N PHE A 301 3.53 11.16 -2.53
CA PHE A 301 4.70 10.37 -2.93
C PHE A 301 5.09 10.56 -4.40
N GLY A 302 4.37 11.44 -5.13
CA GLY A 302 4.54 11.70 -6.57
C GLY A 302 4.04 10.56 -7.46
N THR A 303 4.41 9.32 -7.15
CA THR A 303 3.81 8.11 -7.71
C THR A 303 4.02 6.94 -6.76
N GLU A 304 3.52 5.76 -7.13
CA GLU A 304 3.65 4.54 -6.34
C GLU A 304 4.02 3.34 -7.21
N VAL A 305 4.74 2.39 -6.60
CA VAL A 305 4.93 1.05 -7.19
C VAL A 305 3.70 0.18 -7.05
N GLY A 306 2.80 0.52 -6.13
CA GLY A 306 1.55 -0.18 -5.82
C GLY A 306 1.18 0.00 -4.34
N ILE A 307 0.16 -0.72 -3.89
CA ILE A 307 -0.27 -0.74 -2.49
C ILE A 307 0.10 -2.10 -1.87
N SER A 308 0.58 -2.08 -0.64
CA SER A 308 0.95 -3.29 0.11
C SER A 308 0.07 -3.46 1.33
N THR A 309 -0.59 -4.61 1.46
CA THR A 309 -1.27 -5.01 2.71
C THR A 309 -0.36 -5.85 3.62
N ASN A 310 0.90 -6.07 3.22
CA ASN A 310 1.86 -6.82 4.03
C ASN A 310 2.17 -6.09 5.34
N LYS A 311 2.42 -6.85 6.41
CA LYS A 311 2.83 -6.30 7.72
C LYS A 311 4.34 -6.08 7.84
N ILE A 312 5.13 -6.59 6.90
CA ILE A 312 6.60 -6.53 6.91
C ILE A 312 7.07 -5.62 5.77
N HIS A 313 8.16 -4.90 6.01
CA HIS A 313 8.84 -3.97 5.10
C HIS A 313 8.06 -2.68 4.82
N ALA A 314 7.04 -2.73 3.96
CA ALA A 314 6.24 -1.57 3.57
C ALA A 314 4.75 -1.91 3.52
N ARG A 315 3.92 -1.00 4.02
CA ARG A 315 2.46 -1.17 4.16
C ARG A 315 1.75 0.12 3.74
N GLY A 316 0.67 0.00 2.97
CA GLY A 316 -0.04 1.11 2.32
C GLY A 316 0.50 1.41 0.92
N PRO A 317 0.18 2.58 0.34
CA PRO A 317 0.82 3.06 -0.89
C PRO A 317 2.34 3.08 -0.75
N VAL A 318 3.05 2.51 -1.73
CA VAL A 318 4.50 2.31 -1.64
C VAL A 318 5.21 3.27 -2.60
N GLY A 319 5.83 4.30 -2.03
CA GLY A 319 6.71 5.25 -2.70
C GLY A 319 8.20 4.90 -2.57
N LEU A 320 9.07 5.92 -2.58
CA LEU A 320 10.54 5.75 -2.49
C LEU A 320 11.00 5.03 -1.20
N GLU A 321 10.38 5.32 -0.07
CA GLU A 321 10.76 4.74 1.23
C GLU A 321 10.62 3.21 1.24
N GLY A 322 9.58 2.68 0.60
CA GLY A 322 9.40 1.22 0.50
C GLY A 322 10.29 0.55 -0.54
N LEU A 323 11.17 1.29 -1.22
CA LEU A 323 12.19 0.78 -2.14
C LEU A 323 13.61 0.90 -1.59
N VAL A 324 13.75 1.27 -0.32
CA VAL A 324 15.02 1.24 0.40
C VAL A 324 14.91 0.35 1.63
N ILE A 325 16.03 -0.26 1.98
CA ILE A 325 16.27 -0.94 3.25
C ILE A 325 17.41 -0.20 3.98
N TYR A 326 18.06 -0.87 4.93
CA TYR A 326 19.23 -0.30 5.61
C TYR A 326 20.33 -1.34 5.81
N GLN A 327 21.54 -0.83 5.93
CA GLN A 327 22.70 -1.58 6.40
C GLN A 327 23.28 -0.93 7.66
N TYR A 328 23.90 -1.73 8.52
CA TYR A 328 24.68 -1.24 9.63
C TYR A 328 26.14 -1.09 9.21
N GLN A 329 26.71 0.10 9.42
CA GLN A 329 28.12 0.37 9.22
C GLN A 329 28.76 0.66 10.57
N ILE A 330 29.80 -0.08 10.92
CA ILE A 330 30.60 0.15 12.12
C ILE A 330 31.98 0.69 11.70
N ARG A 331 32.39 1.80 12.31
CA ARG A 331 33.69 2.43 12.09
C ARG A 331 34.51 2.27 13.36
N GLY A 332 35.58 1.50 13.28
CA GLY A 332 36.45 1.17 14.40
C GLY A 332 37.92 1.33 14.07
N HIS A 333 38.75 1.16 15.09
CA HIS A 333 40.20 1.23 15.07
C HIS A 333 40.85 -0.10 15.51
N GLY A 334 40.17 -1.23 15.24
CA GLY A 334 40.66 -2.58 15.57
C GLY A 334 40.11 -3.15 16.86
N GLN A 335 39.01 -2.62 17.39
CA GLN A 335 38.34 -3.18 18.57
C GLN A 335 37.89 -4.61 18.31
N VAL A 336 38.15 -5.51 19.27
CA VAL A 336 37.74 -6.91 19.22
C VAL A 336 36.71 -7.21 20.30
N VAL A 337 35.72 -8.06 19.99
CA VAL A 337 34.63 -8.42 20.93
C VAL A 337 35.17 -9.03 22.22
N GLY A 338 36.31 -9.72 22.17
CA GLY A 338 36.95 -10.33 23.33
C GLY A 338 37.40 -9.36 24.42
N ASP A 339 37.55 -8.06 24.11
CA ASP A 339 37.94 -7.06 25.11
C ASP A 339 36.75 -6.59 25.98
N TYR A 340 35.52 -6.87 25.55
CA TYR A 340 34.31 -6.33 26.17
C TYR A 340 33.68 -7.31 27.17
N LEU A 341 32.91 -6.77 28.13
CA LEU A 341 32.03 -7.55 28.99
C LEU A 341 31.08 -8.40 28.14
N GLY A 342 30.92 -9.67 28.50
CA GLY A 342 30.20 -10.69 27.71
C GLY A 342 31.06 -11.41 26.67
N GLY A 343 32.14 -10.78 26.19
CA GLY A 343 33.15 -11.38 25.31
C GLY A 343 34.34 -12.02 26.03
N GLY A 344 34.42 -11.87 27.35
CA GLY A 344 35.51 -12.39 28.21
C GLY A 344 36.51 -11.33 28.68
N GLY A 345 36.36 -10.09 28.21
CA GLY A 345 37.18 -8.95 28.64
C GLY A 345 36.52 -8.11 29.73
N SER A 346 37.04 -6.90 29.93
CA SER A 346 36.64 -5.99 31.01
C SER A 346 36.12 -4.63 30.55
N ARG A 347 36.14 -4.34 29.23
CA ARG A 347 35.66 -3.06 28.69
C ARG A 347 34.13 -3.02 28.66
N GLU A 348 33.57 -1.87 28.98
CA GLU A 348 32.13 -1.63 28.87
C GLU A 348 31.82 -0.84 27.59
N PHE A 349 30.63 -1.04 27.03
CA PHE A 349 30.14 -0.21 25.95
C PHE A 349 29.60 1.13 26.47
N ILE A 350 29.78 2.18 25.68
CA ILE A 350 29.28 3.54 25.96
C ILE A 350 27.81 3.70 25.59
N HIS A 351 27.41 3.17 24.42
CA HIS A 351 26.05 3.27 23.87
C HIS A 351 25.43 4.69 23.84
N LYS A 352 26.24 5.70 23.55
CA LYS A 352 25.80 7.10 23.52
C LYS A 352 25.28 7.48 22.14
N ASP A 353 24.06 8.01 22.07
CA ASP A 353 23.48 8.47 20.81
C ASP A 353 24.24 9.69 20.24
N ILE A 354 24.39 9.72 18.92
CA ILE A 354 25.00 10.80 18.15
C ILE A 354 23.90 11.52 17.35
N ASP A 355 23.92 12.85 17.33
CA ASP A 355 22.98 13.63 16.51
C ASP A 355 23.24 13.39 15.02
N ILE A 356 22.28 12.76 14.36
CA ILE A 356 22.37 12.38 12.94
C ILE A 356 22.45 13.58 11.99
N ARG A 357 21.98 14.77 12.40
CA ARG A 357 21.94 15.96 11.52
C ARG A 357 23.33 16.48 11.13
N GLY A 358 24.36 16.13 11.91
CA GLY A 358 25.75 16.49 11.63
C GLY A 358 26.58 15.37 10.99
N VAL A 359 26.00 14.20 10.76
CA VAL A 359 26.74 13.03 10.26
C VAL A 359 26.81 13.09 8.73
N THR A 360 28.03 13.20 8.21
CA THR A 360 28.34 12.95 6.80
C THR A 360 29.30 11.77 6.75
N LEU A 361 28.89 10.69 6.09
CA LEU A 361 29.62 9.42 6.08
C LEU A 361 30.70 9.37 5.01
#